data_AF-A0A2Z6V0D0-F1
#
_entry.id   AF-A0A2Z6V0D0-F1
#
_cell.length_a   1.000
_cell.length_b   1.000
_cell.length_c   1.000
_cell.angle_alpha   90.00
_cell.angle_beta   90.00
_cell.angle_gamma   90.00
#
_symmetry.space_group_name_H-M   'P 1'
#
loop_
_entity.id
_entity.type
_entity.pdbx_description
1 polymer ?
#
loop_
_entity_poly.entity_id
_entity_poly.type
_entity_poly.pdbx_seq_one_letter_code
_entity_poly.pdbx_strand_id
1 'polypeptide(L)'
;MLPNRTTRSWDVSIRNSVREIQRQNKRRKAAGYYLSDQELTDTLNDAYLNALDAASLEVEAGRYQSEKLEAIIDKNKLISDAFILIKTVSP
;
A
#
# COMPACT_ATOMS: atom_id res chain seq x y z
N MET A 1 -14.76 -15.96 -15.16
CA MET A 1 -14.99 -15.89 -13.70
C MET A 1 -13.65 -15.55 -13.06
N LEU A 2 -13.39 -14.29 -12.73
CA LEU A 2 -12.16 -13.87 -12.03
C LEU A 2 -12.49 -13.81 -10.54
N PRO A 3 -12.00 -14.72 -9.69
CA PRO A 3 -12.34 -14.69 -8.29
C PRO A 3 -11.48 -13.65 -7.58
N ASN A 4 -12.15 -12.78 -6.84
CA ASN A 4 -11.63 -11.97 -5.73
C ASN A 4 -11.02 -12.87 -4.63
N ARG A 5 -9.94 -13.56 -4.95
CA ARG A 5 -9.09 -14.26 -3.98
C ARG A 5 -7.67 -13.83 -4.30
N THR A 6 -7.14 -12.93 -3.49
CA THR A 6 -5.69 -12.81 -3.35
C THR A 6 -5.14 -14.23 -3.20
N THR A 7 -4.23 -14.64 -4.08
CA THR A 7 -3.57 -15.93 -3.88
C THR A 7 -2.79 -15.84 -2.57
N ARG A 8 -2.65 -16.95 -1.83
CA ARG A 8 -1.96 -16.96 -0.53
C ARG A 8 -0.59 -16.27 -0.55
N SER A 9 0.07 -16.24 -1.70
CA SER A 9 1.32 -15.50 -1.94
C SER A 9 1.18 -13.98 -1.83
N TRP A 10 0.09 -13.39 -2.32
CA TRP A 10 -0.19 -11.96 -2.22
C TRP A 10 -0.53 -11.54 -0.78
N ASP A 11 -1.31 -12.35 -0.06
CA ASP A 11 -1.58 -12.07 1.36
C ASP A 11 -0.29 -12.14 2.19
N VAL A 12 0.66 -13.02 1.82
CA VAL A 12 1.98 -13.09 2.46
C VAL A 12 2.81 -11.86 2.10
N SER A 13 2.85 -11.43 0.83
CA SER A 13 3.65 -10.26 0.43
C SER A 13 3.14 -8.98 1.08
N ILE A 14 1.82 -8.75 1.11
CA ILE A 14 1.21 -7.58 1.77
C ILE A 14 1.59 -7.55 3.26
N ARG A 15 1.43 -8.68 3.97
CA ARG A 15 1.79 -8.75 5.40
C ARG A 15 3.28 -8.52 5.65
N ASN A 16 4.15 -9.04 4.79
CA ASN A 16 5.59 -8.84 4.92
C ASN A 16 5.95 -7.35 4.71
N SER A 17 5.38 -6.70 3.68
CA SER A 17 5.56 -5.28 3.45
C SER A 17 5.07 -4.43 4.63
N VAL A 18 3.89 -4.72 5.17
CA VAL A 18 3.34 -4.03 6.34
C VAL A 18 4.28 -4.15 7.55
N ARG A 19 4.80 -5.35 7.82
CA ARG A 19 5.76 -5.58 8.93
C ARG A 19 7.05 -4.80 8.75
N GLU A 20 7.60 -4.77 7.53
CA GLU A 20 8.80 -3.99 7.27
C GLU A 20 8.54 -2.49 7.40
N ILE A 21 7.42 -1.96 6.89
CA ILE A 21 7.04 -0.56 7.10
C ILE A 21 6.94 -0.23 8.61
N GLN A 22 6.24 -1.06 9.37
CA GLN A 22 6.12 -0.90 10.83
C GLN A 22 7.49 -0.91 11.52
N ARG A 23 8.37 -1.85 11.13
CA ARG A 23 9.72 -1.99 11.69
C ARG A 23 10.61 -0.79 11.39
N GLN A 24 10.56 -0.27 10.16
CA GLN A 24 11.36 0.88 9.74
C GLN A 24 10.82 2.19 10.35
N ASN A 25 9.49 2.34 10.44
CA ASN A 25 8.87 3.51 11.02
C ASN A 25 8.97 3.57 12.56
N LYS A 26 9.23 2.44 13.24
CA LYS A 26 9.41 2.41 14.70
C LYS A 26 10.76 2.97 15.12
N ARG A 27 10.77 3.94 16.04
CA ARG A 27 12.02 4.48 16.60
C ARG A 27 12.65 3.46 17.57
N ARG A 28 13.94 3.15 17.38
CA ARG A 28 14.64 2.11 18.18
C ARG A 28 15.10 2.58 19.56
N LYS A 29 15.39 3.88 19.72
CA LYS A 29 15.99 4.46 20.93
C LYS A 29 15.06 5.43 21.69
N ALA A 30 13.90 5.73 21.12
CA ALA A 30 12.89 6.59 21.71
C ALA A 30 11.53 5.92 21.54
N ALA A 31 10.61 6.13 22.48
CA ALA A 31 9.23 5.70 22.30
C ALA A 31 8.61 6.45 21.10
N GLY A 32 7.82 5.75 20.29
CA GLY A 32 7.08 6.33 19.17
C GLY A 32 7.57 5.94 17.78
N TYR A 33 7.06 6.65 16.78
CA TYR A 33 7.26 6.40 15.34
C TYR A 33 7.94 7.59 14.67
N TYR A 34 8.64 7.39 13.56
CA TYR A 34 9.24 8.48 12.79
C TYR A 34 8.18 9.38 12.20
N LEU A 35 7.19 8.79 11.52
CA LEU A 35 6.06 9.47 10.92
C LEU A 35 4.89 9.59 11.90
N SER A 36 4.30 10.78 11.95
CA SER A 36 2.95 11.02 12.46
C SER A 36 1.90 10.41 11.52
N ASP A 37 0.63 10.42 11.95
CA ASP A 37 -0.47 9.85 11.16
C ASP A 37 -0.69 10.62 9.85
N GLN A 38 -0.50 11.93 9.86
CA GLN A 38 -0.57 12.77 8.66
C GLN A 38 0.59 12.45 7.72
N GLU A 39 1.83 12.45 8.22
CA GLU A 39 3.02 12.15 7.40
C GLU A 39 2.97 10.73 6.81
N LEU A 40 2.41 9.77 7.54
CA LEU A 40 2.17 8.41 7.02
C LEU A 40 1.15 8.42 5.89
N THR A 41 0.04 9.15 6.04
CA THR A 41 -0.98 9.28 5.01
C THR A 41 -0.43 9.96 3.76
N ASP A 42 0.37 11.01 3.91
CA ASP A 42 1.02 11.72 2.81
C ASP A 42 2.00 10.78 2.08
N THR A 43 2.82 10.05 2.84
CA THR A 43 3.75 9.04 2.30
C THR A 43 3.01 7.94 1.51
N LEU A 44 1.84 7.49 1.99
CA LEU A 44 1.02 6.50 1.29
C LEU A 44 0.44 7.06 -0.02
N ASN A 45 0.05 8.34 -0.04
CA ASN A 45 -0.44 9.00 -1.26
C ASN A 45 0.66 9.13 -2.32
N ASP A 46 1.89 9.48 -1.91
CA ASP A 46 3.04 9.53 -2.83
C ASP A 46 3.38 8.14 -3.36
N ALA A 47 3.37 7.12 -2.49
CA ALA A 47 3.61 5.74 -2.89
C ALA A 47 2.55 5.20 -3.85
N TYR A 48 1.29 5.64 -3.71
CA TYR A 48 0.20 5.24 -4.60
C TYR A 48 0.44 5.67 -6.04
N LEU A 49 0.93 6.90 -6.27
CA LEU A 49 1.23 7.40 -7.61
C LEU A 49 2.30 6.51 -8.28
N ASN A 50 3.38 6.24 -7.57
CA ASN A 50 4.44 5.36 -8.06
C ASN A 50 3.93 3.94 -8.35
N ALA A 51 3.05 3.41 -7.50
CA ALA A 51 2.46 2.09 -7.67
C ALA A 51 1.51 2.02 -8.87
N LEU A 52 0.74 3.09 -9.13
CA LEU A 52 -0.14 3.21 -10.28
C LEU A 52 0.65 3.21 -11.59
N ASP A 53 1.74 3.98 -11.65
CA ASP A 53 2.64 4.03 -12.80
C ASP A 53 3.28 2.67 -13.07
N ALA A 54 3.80 2.01 -12.02
CA ALA A 54 4.36 0.67 -12.13
C ALA A 54 3.33 -0.36 -12.62
N ALA A 55 2.11 -0.31 -12.08
CA ALA A 55 1.02 -1.20 -12.48
C ALA A 55 0.59 -0.96 -13.94
N SER A 56 0.56 0.29 -14.40
CA SER A 56 0.27 0.63 -15.80
C SER A 56 1.31 0.02 -16.76
N LEU A 57 2.58 -0.02 -16.36
CA LEU A 57 3.65 -0.62 -17.16
C LEU A 57 3.57 -2.16 -17.22
N GLU A 58 3.22 -2.82 -16.11
CA GLU A 58 3.16 -4.28 -16.03
C GLU A 58 1.89 -4.88 -16.63
N VAL A 59 0.76 -4.16 -16.57
CA VAL A 59 -0.50 -4.63 -17.15
C VAL A 59 -0.46 -4.46 -18.68
N GLU A 60 -0.12 -5.56 -19.34
CA GLU A 60 -0.33 -5.80 -20.76
C GLU A 60 0.55 -4.97 -21.72
N ALA A 61 1.82 -4.74 -21.35
CA ALA A 61 2.80 -3.96 -22.13
C ALA A 61 2.39 -2.50 -22.38
N GLY A 62 1.72 -1.87 -21.40
CA GLY A 62 1.35 -0.44 -21.43
C GLY A 62 0.01 -0.11 -22.10
N ARG A 63 -0.89 -1.08 -22.30
CA ARG A 63 -2.21 -0.84 -22.94
C ARG A 63 -3.25 -0.20 -22.02
N TYR A 64 -3.11 -0.35 -20.71
CA TYR A 64 -3.94 0.36 -19.74
C TYR A 64 -3.21 1.63 -19.30
N GLN A 65 -3.72 2.78 -19.76
CA GLN A 65 -3.27 4.08 -19.26
C GLN A 65 -3.71 4.26 -17.81
N SER A 66 -2.89 4.93 -16.99
CA SER A 66 -3.08 5.12 -15.55
C SER A 66 -4.50 5.60 -15.18
N GLU A 67 -5.15 6.38 -16.07
CA GLU A 67 -6.51 6.91 -15.89
C GLU A 67 -7.58 5.81 -15.86
N LYS A 68 -7.39 4.70 -16.59
CA LYS A 68 -8.32 3.56 -16.56
C LYS A 68 -8.19 2.74 -15.28
N LEU A 69 -6.98 2.62 -14.75
CA LEU A 69 -6.72 1.94 -13.48
C LEU A 69 -7.27 2.77 -12.32
N GLU A 70 -7.08 4.09 -12.35
CA GLU A 70 -7.63 5.02 -11.38
C GLU A 70 -9.17 5.00 -11.36
N ALA A 71 -9.82 4.82 -12.52
CA ALA A 71 -11.28 4.68 -12.59
C ALA A 71 -11.84 3.40 -11.93
N ILE A 72 -11.01 2.38 -11.74
CA ILE A 72 -11.40 1.09 -11.12
C ILE A 72 -10.99 1.04 -9.65
N ILE A 73 -9.92 1.75 -9.28
CA ILE A 73 -9.35 1.75 -7.93
C ILE A 73 -9.96 2.89 -7.12
N ASP A 74 -10.69 2.56 -6.06
CA ASP A 74 -11.01 3.54 -5.02
C ASP A 74 -9.74 3.86 -4.21
N LYS A 75 -9.03 4.91 -4.64
CA LYS A 75 -7.80 5.39 -4.00
C LYS A 75 -8.00 5.66 -2.52
N ASN A 76 -9.09 6.35 -2.15
CA ASN A 76 -9.33 6.74 -0.76
C ASN A 76 -9.50 5.51 0.12
N LYS A 77 -10.27 4.52 -0.35
CA LYS A 77 -10.43 3.24 0.35
C LYS A 77 -9.10 2.49 0.46
N LEU A 78 -8.32 2.41 -0.62
CA LEU A 78 -7.04 1.71 -0.62
C LEU A 78 -6.04 2.32 0.38
N ILE A 79 -5.91 3.65 0.39
CA ILE A 79 -5.05 4.37 1.33
C ILE A 79 -5.53 4.16 2.76
N SER A 80 -6.84 4.23 3.01
CA SER A 80 -7.42 3.98 4.34
C SER A 80 -7.14 2.57 4.84
N ASP A 81 -7.34 1.55 3.99
CA ASP A 81 -7.07 0.16 4.34
C ASP A 81 -5.58 -0.06 4.64
N ALA A 82 -4.68 0.51 3.82
CA ALA A 82 -3.23 0.45 4.02
C ALA A 82 -2.81 1.13 5.34
N PHE A 83 -3.36 2.31 5.63
CA PHE A 83 -3.13 3.02 6.88
C PHE A 83 -3.54 2.17 8.08
N ILE A 84 -4.74 1.57 8.05
CA ILE A 84 -5.24 0.69 9.11
C ILE A 84 -4.32 -0.52 9.28
N LEU A 85 -3.88 -1.17 8.20
CA LEU A 85 -2.97 -2.31 8.26
C LEU A 85 -1.63 -1.94 8.92
N ILE A 86 -1.08 -0.77 8.61
CA ILE A 86 0.19 -0.30 9.19
C ILE A 86 0.02 0.09 10.66
N LYS A 87 -1.09 0.74 11.03
CA LYS A 87 -1.36 1.18 12.40
C LYS A 87 -1.78 0.04 13.33
N THR A 88 -2.44 -0.97 12.79
CA THR A 88 -2.83 -2.16 13.54
C THR A 88 -1.61 -3.06 13.69
N VAL A 89 -0.88 -2.87 14.78
CA VAL A 89 0.18 -3.79 15.17
C VAL A 89 -0.50 -5.14 15.43
N SER A 90 -0.34 -6.10 14.53
CA SER A 90 -0.66 -7.48 14.86
C SER A 90 0.24 -7.90 16.04
N PRO A 91 -0.33 -8.43 17.14
CA PRO A 91 0.42 -8.86 18.30
C PRO A 91 1.44 -9.95 17.99
#